data_AF-I4N2T0-F1
#
_entry.id   AF-I4N2T0-F1
#
_cell.length_a   1.000
_cell.length_b   1.000
_cell.length_c   1.000
_cell.angle_alpha   90.00
_cell.angle_beta   90.00
_cell.angle_gamma   90.00
#
_symmetry.space_group_name_H-M   'P 1'
#
loop_
_entity.id
_entity.type
_entity.pdbx_description
1 polymer ?
#
loop_
_entity_poly.entity_id
_entity_poly.type
_entity_poly.pdbx_seq_one_letter_code
_entity_poly.pdbx_strand_id
1 'polypeptide(L)'
;MLEALNRHPWRPAHLHFMITAPNHERLVTHVFREGGDYLDSDAVFGVRSSLIANWQDHPPGEDPYGQHIDRGYCTLDFEFVLSPSGFGAGVRA
;
A
#
# COMPACT_ATOMS: atom_id res chain seq x y z
N MET A 1 24.96 7.67 -8.44
CA MET A 1 23.94 8.53 -9.07
C MET A 1 23.08 9.25 -8.03
N LEU A 2 22.39 8.57 -7.12
CA LEU A 2 21.57 9.24 -6.09
C LEU A 2 22.38 10.04 -5.06
N GLU A 3 23.51 9.48 -4.59
CA GLU A 3 24.43 10.17 -3.68
C GLU A 3 24.95 11.49 -4.25
N ALA A 4 25.21 11.54 -5.58
CA ALA A 4 25.65 12.76 -6.27
C ALA A 4 24.58 13.87 -6.26
N LEU A 5 23.31 13.51 -6.03
CA LEU A 5 22.18 14.43 -5.86
C LEU A 5 21.83 14.64 -4.38
N ASN A 6 22.65 14.15 -3.44
CA ASN A 6 22.39 14.16 -2.01
C ASN A 6 21.04 13.50 -1.63
N ARG A 7 20.70 12.40 -2.29
CA ARG A 7 19.46 11.63 -2.06
C ARG A 7 19.78 10.22 -1.57
N HIS A 8 18.96 9.71 -0.65
CA HIS A 8 19.03 8.31 -0.22
C HIS A 8 18.27 7.37 -1.17
N PRO A 9 18.62 6.07 -1.22
CA PRO A 9 17.91 5.08 -2.04
C PRO A 9 16.71 4.42 -1.33
N TRP A 10 16.42 4.78 -0.08
CA TRP A 10 15.42 4.11 0.75
C TRP A 10 13.97 4.40 0.36
N ARG A 11 13.12 3.40 0.63
CA ARG A 11 11.68 3.47 0.48
C ARG A 11 11.01 3.09 1.80
N PRO A 12 9.88 3.71 2.16
CA PRO A 12 9.09 3.29 3.31
C PRO A 12 8.61 1.85 3.16
N ALA A 13 8.32 1.16 4.27
CA ALA A 13 7.76 -0.18 4.24
C ALA A 13 6.38 -0.18 3.54
N HIS A 14 6.20 -1.08 2.57
CA HIS A 14 4.97 -1.17 1.78
C HIS A 14 4.69 -2.58 1.26
N LEU A 15 3.42 -2.81 0.92
CA LEU A 15 2.95 -4.01 0.21
C LEU A 15 2.48 -3.63 -1.18
N HIS A 16 2.85 -4.43 -2.18
CA HIS A 16 2.40 -4.27 -3.55
C HIS A 16 1.11 -5.07 -3.81
N PHE A 17 0.21 -4.48 -4.60
CA PHE A 17 -1.05 -5.09 -4.99
C PHE A 17 -1.22 -5.02 -6.50
N MET A 18 -1.69 -6.13 -7.07
CA MET A 18 -2.22 -6.19 -8.43
C MET A 18 -3.60 -6.82 -8.34
N ILE A 19 -4.64 -6.03 -8.61
CA ILE A 19 -6.03 -6.41 -8.43
C ILE A 19 -6.74 -6.37 -9.78
N THR A 20 -7.49 -7.43 -10.07
CA THR A 20 -8.29 -7.55 -11.29
C THR A 20 -9.67 -8.07 -10.95
N ALA A 21 -10.69 -7.50 -11.58
CA ALA A 21 -12.06 -8.00 -11.54
C ALA A 21 -12.69 -7.93 -12.95
N PRO A 22 -13.64 -8.81 -13.31
CA PRO A 22 -14.39 -8.69 -14.56
C PRO A 22 -15.01 -7.30 -14.70
N ASN A 23 -14.98 -6.75 -15.92
CA ASN A 23 -15.51 -5.42 -16.24
C ASN A 23 -14.90 -4.25 -15.43
N HIS A 24 -13.68 -4.40 -14.89
CA HIS A 24 -12.94 -3.33 -14.22
C HIS A 24 -11.51 -3.21 -14.74
N GLU A 25 -10.94 -2.01 -14.67
CA GLU A 25 -9.54 -1.76 -14.97
C GLU A 25 -8.65 -2.44 -13.94
N ARG A 26 -7.49 -2.95 -14.40
CA ARG A 26 -6.49 -3.53 -13.50
C ARG A 26 -5.90 -2.42 -12.63
N LEU A 27 -5.94 -2.60 -11.32
CA LEU A 27 -5.27 -1.73 -10.37
C LEU A 27 -3.90 -2.31 -10.02
N VAL A 28 -2.83 -1.57 -10.31
CA VAL A 28 -1.48 -1.82 -9.80
C VAL A 28 -1.15 -0.71 -8.82
N THR A 29 -1.01 -1.06 -7.54
CA THR A 29 -0.79 -0.08 -6.48
C THR A 29 0.03 -0.69 -5.35
N HIS A 30 0.20 0.07 -4.27
CA HIS A 30 0.93 -0.29 -3.07
C HIS A 30 0.39 0.49 -1.88
N VAL A 31 0.47 -0.11 -0.69
CA VAL A 31 0.02 0.50 0.57
C VAL A 31 1.21 0.58 1.52
N PHE A 32 1.39 1.74 2.13
CA PHE A 32 2.48 2.08 3.04
C PHE A 32 2.04 1.99 4.51
N ARG A 33 2.97 1.62 5.38
CA ARG A 33 2.73 1.62 6.84
C ARG A 33 2.79 3.03 7.40
N GLU A 34 1.73 3.45 8.09
CA GLU A 34 1.68 4.69 8.87
C GLU A 34 2.81 4.72 9.90
N GLY A 35 3.45 5.89 10.05
CA GLY A 35 4.58 6.09 10.95
C GLY A 35 5.88 5.37 10.54
N GLY A 36 5.93 4.76 9.35
CA GLY A 36 7.14 4.14 8.82
C GLY A 36 8.21 5.16 8.43
N ASP A 37 9.48 4.75 8.49
CA ASP A 37 10.60 5.56 8.01
C ASP A 37 10.44 5.91 6.53
N TYR A 38 10.91 7.09 6.13
CA TYR A 38 10.98 7.56 4.74
C TYR A 38 9.63 7.83 4.03
N LEU A 39 8.51 7.91 4.76
CA LEU A 39 7.21 8.29 4.16
C LEU A 39 7.27 9.63 3.42
N ASP A 40 7.94 10.63 4.02
CA ASP A 40 8.08 11.97 3.44
C ASP A 40 9.26 12.10 2.45
N SER A 41 10.01 11.02 2.24
CA SER A 41 11.26 11.05 1.46
C SER A 41 11.47 9.87 0.52
N ASP A 42 10.38 9.16 0.12
CA ASP A 42 10.45 8.00 -0.78
C ASP A 42 11.31 8.30 -2.03
N ALA A 43 12.35 7.49 -2.24
CA ALA A 43 13.32 7.69 -3.30
C ALA A 43 12.72 7.66 -4.71
N VAL A 44 11.51 7.13 -4.88
CA VAL A 44 10.80 7.08 -6.17
C VAL A 44 9.50 7.89 -6.20
N PHE A 45 9.24 8.70 -5.17
CA PHE A 45 8.07 9.58 -5.10
C PHE A 45 6.72 8.83 -5.24
N GLY A 46 6.65 7.59 -4.73
CA GLY A 46 5.47 6.73 -4.86
C GLY A 46 4.41 6.94 -3.76
N VAL A 47 4.75 7.62 -2.67
CA VAL A 47 3.83 7.81 -1.54
C VAL A 47 2.71 8.78 -1.89
N ARG A 48 1.47 8.37 -1.61
CA ARG A 48 0.28 9.21 -1.61
C ARG A 48 -0.42 9.04 -0.26
N SER A 49 -0.99 10.11 0.29
CA SER A 49 -1.68 10.06 1.59
C SER A 49 -2.79 9.01 1.64
N SER A 50 -3.53 8.84 0.54
CA SER A 50 -4.57 7.83 0.40
C SER A 50 -4.06 6.38 0.38
N LEU A 51 -2.74 6.17 0.31
CA LEU A 51 -2.09 4.86 0.30
C LEU A 51 -1.31 4.59 1.58
N ILE A 52 -1.40 5.47 2.59
CA ILE A 52 -0.84 5.24 3.93
C ILE A 52 -1.95 4.67 4.79
N ALA A 53 -1.66 3.55 5.48
CA ALA A 53 -2.64 2.86 6.30
C ALA A 53 -2.06 2.46 7.66
N ASN A 54 -2.93 2.34 8.65
CA ASN A 54 -2.56 1.87 9.97
C ASN A 54 -2.41 0.34 9.97
N TRP A 55 -1.26 -0.15 10.43
CA TRP A 55 -0.99 -1.57 10.60
C TRP A 55 -1.17 -1.89 12.07
N GLN A 56 -2.25 -2.59 12.40
CA GLN A 56 -2.58 -2.89 13.79
C GLN A 56 -1.72 -4.06 14.25
N ASP A 57 -0.86 -3.82 15.24
CA ASP A 57 -0.04 -4.87 15.86
C ASP A 57 -0.87 -5.64 16.90
N HIS A 58 -0.67 -6.95 16.94
CA HIS A 58 -1.37 -7.90 17.81
C HIS A 58 -0.35 -8.80 18.53
N PRO A 59 -0.61 -9.20 19.79
CA PRO A 59 0.16 -10.26 20.45
C PRO A 59 -0.11 -11.63 19.80
N PRO A 60 0.66 -12.68 20.16
CA PRO A 60 0.26 -14.05 19.88
C PRO A 60 -1.18 -14.33 20.33
N GLY A 61 -1.94 -15.09 19.56
CA GLY A 61 -3.35 -15.32 19.82
C GLY A 61 -4.09 -15.89 18.61
N GLU A 62 -5.42 -15.77 18.63
CA GLU A 62 -6.24 -16.08 17.45
C GLU A 62 -6.29 -14.87 16.50
N ASP A 63 -6.20 -15.14 15.21
CA ASP A 63 -6.38 -14.14 14.16
C ASP A 63 -7.88 -13.90 13.84
N PRO A 64 -8.24 -12.89 13.03
CA PRO A 64 -9.62 -12.62 12.66
C PRO A 64 -10.36 -13.76 11.92
N TYR A 65 -9.64 -14.80 11.49
CA TYR A 65 -10.18 -15.97 10.81
C TYR A 65 -10.21 -17.22 11.71
N GLY A 66 -9.86 -17.08 12.99
CA GLY A 66 -9.84 -18.15 13.99
C GLY A 66 -8.59 -19.04 13.93
N GLN A 67 -7.54 -18.64 13.21
CA GLN A 67 -6.27 -19.34 13.19
C GLN A 67 -5.41 -18.93 14.39
N HIS A 68 -4.80 -19.90 15.07
CA HIS A 68 -3.83 -19.62 16.13
C HIS A 68 -2.47 -19.19 15.55
N ILE A 69 -1.94 -18.08 16.04
CA ILE A 69 -0.63 -17.53 15.69
C ILE A 69 0.24 -17.43 16.95
N ASP A 70 1.35 -18.17 16.98
CA ASP A 70 2.25 -18.31 18.14
C ASP A 70 3.17 -17.10 18.36
N ARG A 71 3.11 -16.08 17.50
CA ARG A 71 3.97 -14.89 17.52
C ARG A 71 3.14 -13.62 17.34
N GLY A 72 3.71 -12.49 17.75
CA GLY A 72 3.12 -11.19 17.42
C GLY A 72 2.92 -11.06 15.91
N TYR A 73 1.78 -10.51 15.52
CA TYR A 73 1.39 -10.34 14.12
C TYR A 73 0.80 -8.95 13.90
N CYS A 74 0.56 -8.58 12.65
CA CYS A 74 -0.12 -7.34 12.34
C CYS A 74 -1.23 -7.57 11.31
N THR A 75 -2.28 -6.77 11.39
CA THR A 75 -3.35 -6.75 10.39
C THR A 75 -3.40 -5.39 9.70
N LEU A 76 -3.80 -5.44 8.43
CA LEU A 76 -4.04 -4.27 7.61
C LEU A 76 -5.48 -4.36 7.08
N ASP A 77 -6.27 -3.35 7.39
CA ASP A 77 -7.59 -3.15 6.77
C ASP A 77 -7.44 -2.02 5.72
N PHE A 78 -7.77 -2.34 4.46
CA PHE A 78 -7.63 -1.41 3.34
C PHE A 78 -8.63 -1.74 2.23
N GLU A 79 -9.41 -0.74 1.83
CA GLU A 79 -10.41 -0.86 0.77
C GLU A 79 -9.84 -0.43 -0.59
N PHE A 80 -10.01 -1.27 -1.61
CA PHE A 80 -9.64 -0.95 -2.98
C PHE A 80 -10.87 -0.70 -3.84
N VAL A 81 -10.97 0.50 -4.42
CA VAL A 81 -12.01 0.85 -5.38
C VAL A 81 -11.45 0.72 -6.80
N LEU A 82 -12.10 -0.10 -7.63
CA LEU A 82 -11.72 -0.30 -9.02
C LEU A 82 -12.58 0.54 -9.97
N SER A 83 -11.95 1.10 -11.00
CA SER A 83 -12.67 1.78 -12.09
C SER A 83 -13.36 0.76 -13.01
N PRO A 84 -14.63 0.97 -13.42
CA PRO A 84 -15.27 0.13 -14.42
C PRO A 84 -14.55 0.22 -15.78
N SER A 85 -14.36 -0.93 -16.44
CA SER A 85 -13.83 -0.99 -17.80
C SER A 85 -14.83 -0.38 -18.78
N GLY A 86 -14.37 0.58 -19.60
CA GLY A 86 -15.16 1.12 -20.70
C GLY A 86 -15.92 2.42 -20.42
N PHE A 87 -15.81 2.99 -19.22
CA PHE A 87 -16.32 4.35 -18.95
C PHE A 87 -15.26 5.42 -19.26
N GLY A 88 -14.95 5.59 -20.55
CA GLY A 88 -14.39 6.83 -21.11
C GLY A 88 -12.90 7.11 -20.89
N ALA A 89 -12.10 6.85 -21.92
CA ALA A 89 -10.98 7.71 -22.30
C ALA A 89 -11.52 9.08 -22.78
N GLY A 90 -12.19 9.80 -21.89
CA GLY A 90 -12.79 11.11 -22.12
C GLY A 90 -12.23 12.09 -21.11
N VAL A 91 -11.30 12.93 -21.59
CA VAL A 91 -10.74 14.10 -20.92
C VAL A 91 -11.74 14.74 -19.95
N ARG A 92 -11.32 14.94 -18.69
CA ARG A 92 -11.82 16.03 -17.85
C ARG A 92 -10.61 16.76 -17.29
N ALA A 93 -10.60 18.07 -17.58
CA ALA A 93 -9.65 19.06 -17.11
C ALA A 93 -9.67 19.22 -15.59
#